data_AF-A0A9E3TMI2-F1
#
_entry.id   AF-A0A9E3TMI2-F1
#
_cell.length_a   1.000
_cell.length_b   1.000
_cell.length_c   1.000
_cell.angle_alpha   90.00
_cell.angle_beta   90.00
_cell.angle_gamma   90.00
#
_symmetry.space_group_name_H-M   'P 1'
#
loop_
_entity.id
_entity.type
_entity.pdbx_description
1 polymer ?
#
loop_
_entity_poly.entity_id
_entity_poly.type
_entity_poly.pdbx_seq_one_letter_code
_entity_poly.pdbx_strand_id
1 'polypeptide(L)'
;MNTIICGDCIAGMNSLPEGSVDLAFADPPFNIGYEYDVYQDRQEHSQYLAWSRDWIAAVHRVLKSDGAFWLAIGDEYAAELKLASQDIGFHCRSWVIWYYTFGVNCKQKFSRSHAHLFHFVKDPQKFTFRADDLENRIPSARQLVYNDKRANSTGRLPDDTWIIRPADVVGELIDDEGMWSPDDLAPPSDNAQTWTLRPQDLDSCFKPNEDTWYFPRVAGTFKERAGFHGCQMPEQLLGRIVRLCSNEGELLLDPFSGSATTLAVAKKLGRKYVGFDISDEYIKHGTVRLESVRVGDQLDGSAEPLVSAPKTSSNSKSRRKSTTAPVRGPCCDREDLSAVERRFTEVQMELTLRSIKEAFRLSHEGFSADFVVANPDLNALFASTCERLGIVGGIQSWNKLLFRLRKSGKLTDIETLRKFSVSWADCDDYLFASEIALEILLEKGTAKSLDDILCQPDLAYEFDTIASRFAPGYKPVEYRWAALKLRKQAKLARTRAGVLKSLKLERFGRRVSVDELDELDLPNERGVYLVSGGKSKNLYAGETLNLRTRLSQQFAEPQLEEWHLLSKKVKVQAFRLTSSASEMLAMQSCLITEYHPKLNFRELRSAV
;
A
#
# COMPACT_ATOMS: atom_id res chain seq x y z
N MET A 1 33.29 -8.27 5.23
CA MET A 1 32.92 -9.54 5.91
C MET A 1 31.42 -9.68 5.78
N ASN A 2 30.92 -10.74 5.15
CA ASN A 2 29.49 -11.05 4.96
C ASN A 2 29.33 -12.55 5.21
N THR A 3 29.33 -12.95 6.48
CA THR A 3 29.44 -14.37 6.84
C THR A 3 28.57 -14.72 8.04
N ILE A 4 28.11 -15.96 8.06
CA ILE A 4 27.50 -16.60 9.22
C ILE A 4 28.40 -17.80 9.58
N ILE A 5 28.76 -17.96 10.84
CA ILE A 5 29.81 -18.89 11.29
C ILE A 5 29.20 -19.86 12.31
N CYS A 6 29.37 -21.17 12.06
CA CYS A 6 29.02 -22.17 13.04
C CYS A 6 30.06 -22.20 14.18
N GLY A 7 29.62 -21.99 15.41
CA GLY A 7 30.47 -22.08 16.59
C GLY A 7 30.01 -21.21 17.77
N ASP A 8 30.74 -21.35 18.88
CA ASP A 8 30.52 -20.57 20.09
C ASP A 8 30.72 -19.07 19.83
N CYS A 9 29.74 -18.25 20.22
CA CYS A 9 29.74 -16.82 19.95
C CYS A 9 30.86 -16.08 20.71
N ILE A 10 31.23 -16.52 21.91
CA ILE A 10 32.29 -15.88 22.71
C ILE A 10 33.64 -16.12 22.03
N ALA A 11 33.95 -17.37 21.69
CA ALA A 11 35.15 -17.73 20.94
C ALA A 11 35.19 -17.04 19.56
N GLY A 12 34.05 -17.02 18.86
CA GLY A 12 33.90 -16.34 17.58
C GLY A 12 34.22 -14.84 17.67
N MET A 13 33.59 -14.13 18.60
CA MET A 13 33.87 -12.71 18.84
C MET A 13 35.32 -12.49 19.30
N ASN A 14 35.91 -13.40 20.09
CA ASN A 14 37.31 -13.36 20.54
C ASN A 14 38.32 -13.47 19.39
N SER A 15 37.92 -14.02 18.24
CA SER A 15 38.74 -14.03 17.04
C SER A 15 38.66 -12.73 16.21
N LEU A 16 37.66 -11.87 16.46
CA LEU A 16 37.49 -10.62 15.74
C LEU A 16 38.41 -9.52 16.31
N PRO A 17 38.90 -8.58 15.47
CA PRO A 17 39.66 -7.45 15.97
C PRO A 17 38.83 -6.58 16.93
N GLU A 18 39.49 -6.03 17.94
CA GLU A 18 38.90 -5.04 18.86
C GLU A 18 38.40 -3.82 18.08
N GLY A 19 37.24 -3.28 18.44
CA GLY A 19 36.67 -2.10 17.78
C GLY A 19 36.42 -2.26 16.28
N SER A 20 36.07 -3.46 15.82
CA SER A 20 35.81 -3.75 14.40
C SER A 20 34.33 -3.68 14.00
N VAL A 21 33.41 -3.70 14.96
CA VAL A 21 31.96 -3.76 14.77
C VAL A 21 31.31 -2.40 15.04
N ASP A 22 30.40 -1.98 14.16
CA ASP A 22 29.68 -0.70 14.25
C ASP A 22 28.36 -0.84 15.04
N LEU A 23 27.64 -1.93 14.81
CA LEU A 23 26.35 -2.21 15.46
C LEU A 23 26.28 -3.68 15.87
N ALA A 24 25.94 -3.97 17.13
CA ALA A 24 25.65 -5.31 17.60
C ALA A 24 24.17 -5.43 17.96
N PHE A 25 23.51 -6.51 17.54
CA PHE A 25 22.17 -6.86 18.01
C PHE A 25 22.20 -8.30 18.54
N ALA A 26 21.83 -8.48 19.81
CA ALA A 26 21.80 -9.78 20.46
C ALA A 26 20.37 -10.15 20.88
N ASP A 27 19.93 -11.33 20.45
CA ASP A 27 18.70 -12.01 20.89
C ASP A 27 19.09 -13.36 21.54
N PRO A 28 19.68 -13.34 22.76
CA PRO A 28 20.13 -14.56 23.44
C PRO A 28 18.94 -15.47 23.80
N PRO A 29 19.19 -16.74 24.16
CA PRO A 29 18.20 -17.57 24.84
C PRO A 29 17.69 -16.89 26.12
N PHE A 30 16.37 -16.84 26.34
CA PHE A 30 15.76 -16.10 27.46
C PHE A 30 15.76 -16.89 28.77
N ASN A 31 16.28 -18.12 28.78
CA ASN A 31 16.31 -19.03 29.92
C ASN A 31 14.90 -19.36 30.47
N ILE A 32 13.94 -19.57 29.56
CA ILE A 32 12.51 -19.81 29.87
C ILE A 32 12.09 -21.27 29.67
N GLY A 33 13.03 -22.13 29.28
CA GLY A 33 12.80 -23.54 28.96
C GLY A 33 12.34 -23.77 27.53
N TYR A 34 12.73 -22.91 26.59
CA TYR A 34 12.48 -23.14 25.17
C TYR A 34 13.31 -24.32 24.63
N GLU A 35 12.71 -25.16 23.79
CA GLU A 35 13.39 -26.31 23.20
C GLU A 35 14.13 -25.90 21.93
N TYR A 36 15.44 -25.61 22.07
CA TYR A 36 16.36 -25.50 20.94
C TYR A 36 16.88 -26.88 20.54
N ASP A 37 17.48 -26.97 19.35
CA ASP A 37 18.05 -28.19 18.81
C ASP A 37 19.37 -28.60 19.49
N VAL A 38 20.22 -27.63 19.83
CA VAL A 38 21.55 -27.88 20.44
C VAL A 38 21.76 -27.22 21.80
N TYR A 39 20.93 -26.24 22.19
CA TYR A 39 21.07 -25.49 23.44
C TYR A 39 20.00 -25.86 24.48
N GLN A 40 20.40 -25.94 25.75
CA GLN A 40 19.47 -26.17 26.86
C GLN A 40 19.07 -24.83 27.51
N ASP A 41 17.87 -24.33 27.18
CA ASP A 41 17.33 -23.04 27.68
C ASP A 41 16.77 -23.11 29.11
N ARG A 42 17.45 -23.82 30.01
CA ARG A 42 17.11 -23.86 31.45
C ARG A 42 18.37 -24.09 32.27
N GLN A 43 19.15 -23.03 32.39
CA GLN A 43 20.37 -22.95 33.17
C GLN A 43 20.09 -22.45 34.59
N GLU A 44 20.97 -22.80 35.52
CA GLU A 44 20.98 -22.22 36.86
C GLU A 44 21.24 -20.71 36.77
N HIS A 45 20.62 -19.93 37.66
CA HIS A 45 20.62 -18.47 37.58
C HIS A 45 22.03 -17.87 37.58
N SER A 46 22.92 -18.30 38.48
CA SER A 46 24.29 -17.79 38.54
C SER A 46 25.11 -18.18 37.30
N GLN A 47 24.89 -19.38 36.76
CA GLN A 47 25.54 -19.86 35.53
C GLN A 47 25.10 -19.05 34.31
N TYR A 48 23.80 -18.82 34.14
CA TYR A 48 23.27 -18.02 33.04
C TYR A 48 23.79 -16.59 33.08
N LEU A 49 23.85 -15.97 34.26
CA LEU A 49 24.39 -14.62 34.41
C LEU A 49 25.90 -14.54 34.17
N ALA A 50 26.66 -15.53 34.64
CA ALA A 50 28.10 -15.59 34.37
C ALA A 50 28.37 -15.70 32.87
N TRP A 51 27.72 -16.67 32.22
CA TRP A 51 27.80 -16.82 30.76
C TRP A 51 27.34 -15.55 30.03
N SER A 52 26.31 -14.87 30.54
CA SER A 52 25.84 -13.64 29.93
C SER A 52 26.82 -12.49 30.02
N ARG A 53 27.52 -12.36 31.15
CA ARG A 53 28.61 -11.38 31.29
C ARG A 53 29.73 -11.65 30.30
N ASP A 54 30.07 -12.91 30.05
CA ASP A 54 31.17 -13.27 29.14
C ASP A 54 30.87 -12.84 27.70
N TRP A 55 29.67 -13.13 27.17
CA TRP A 55 29.33 -12.72 25.81
C TRP A 55 29.09 -11.20 25.70
N ILE A 56 28.53 -10.54 26.72
CA ILE A 56 28.41 -9.07 26.72
C ILE A 56 29.79 -8.42 26.71
N ALA A 57 30.76 -8.96 27.47
CA ALA A 57 32.13 -8.46 27.49
C ALA A 57 32.83 -8.63 26.13
N ALA A 58 32.58 -9.75 25.46
CA ALA A 58 33.07 -9.98 24.10
C ALA A 58 32.45 -8.98 23.10
N VAL A 59 31.14 -8.69 23.19
CA VAL A 59 30.48 -7.63 22.42
C VAL A 59 31.14 -6.28 22.69
N HIS A 60 31.35 -5.92 23.96
CA HIS A 60 31.98 -4.64 24.33
C HIS A 60 33.37 -4.45 23.74
N ARG A 61 34.19 -5.52 23.69
CA ARG A 61 35.52 -5.48 23.07
C ARG A 61 35.42 -5.23 21.56
N VAL A 62 34.61 -6.00 20.86
CA VAL A 62 34.58 -5.92 19.38
C VAL A 62 33.86 -4.67 18.87
N LEU A 63 32.99 -4.05 19.68
CA LEU A 63 32.27 -2.83 19.32
C LEU A 63 33.20 -1.60 19.32
N LYS A 64 33.09 -0.77 18.27
CA LYS A 64 33.76 0.52 18.16
C LYS A 64 33.36 1.47 19.29
N SER A 65 34.21 2.45 19.59
CA SER A 65 33.93 3.45 20.63
C SER A 65 32.65 4.25 20.39
N ASP A 66 32.27 4.44 19.12
CA ASP A 66 31.05 5.12 18.67
C ASP A 66 29.94 4.14 18.24
N GLY A 67 30.15 2.84 18.42
CA GLY A 67 29.17 1.82 18.05
C GLY A 67 28.00 1.71 19.04
N ALA A 68 26.93 1.05 18.57
CA ALA A 68 25.74 0.77 19.37
C ALA A 68 25.55 -0.74 19.60
N PHE A 69 25.04 -1.10 20.77
CA PHE A 69 24.68 -2.47 21.14
C PHE A 69 23.21 -2.53 21.54
N TRP A 70 22.46 -3.40 20.88
CA TRP A 70 21.07 -3.67 21.18
C TRP A 70 20.89 -5.08 21.75
N LEU A 71 20.13 -5.19 22.84
CA LEU A 71 19.85 -6.45 23.52
C LEU A 71 18.34 -6.67 23.65
N ALA A 72 17.85 -7.79 23.11
CA ALA A 72 16.51 -8.29 23.34
C ALA A 72 16.47 -9.31 24.49
N ILE A 73 15.53 -9.18 25.43
CA ILE A 73 15.37 -10.14 26.54
C ILE A 73 13.94 -10.14 27.10
N GLY A 74 13.54 -11.26 27.71
CA GLY A 74 12.28 -11.38 28.47
C GLY A 74 12.36 -10.80 29.89
N ASP A 75 11.21 -10.80 30.58
CA ASP A 75 11.06 -10.21 31.92
C ASP A 75 12.07 -10.77 32.95
N GLU A 76 12.39 -12.07 32.86
CA GLU A 76 13.14 -12.81 33.87
C GLU A 76 14.56 -12.30 34.14
N TYR A 77 15.19 -11.70 33.12
CA TYR A 77 16.61 -11.29 33.18
C TYR A 77 16.85 -9.86 32.68
N ALA A 78 15.78 -9.08 32.45
CA ALA A 78 15.90 -7.75 31.89
C ALA A 78 16.72 -6.80 32.79
N ALA A 79 16.47 -6.83 34.10
CA ALA A 79 17.19 -5.99 35.05
C ALA A 79 18.66 -6.44 35.18
N GLU A 80 18.89 -7.74 35.31
CA GLU A 80 20.19 -8.34 35.52
C GLU A 80 21.12 -8.11 34.32
N LEU A 81 20.64 -8.32 33.09
CA LEU A 81 21.45 -8.09 31.90
C LEU A 81 21.69 -6.61 31.63
N LYS A 82 20.75 -5.73 32.02
CA LYS A 82 20.98 -4.29 31.99
C LYS A 82 22.13 -3.90 32.92
N LEU A 83 22.08 -4.35 34.18
CA LEU A 83 23.12 -4.06 35.16
C LEU A 83 24.47 -4.65 34.75
N ALA A 84 24.48 -5.91 34.31
CA ALA A 84 25.70 -6.56 33.81
C ALA A 84 26.33 -5.80 32.64
N SER A 85 25.51 -5.28 31.71
CA SER A 85 26.01 -4.47 30.59
C SER A 85 26.64 -3.15 31.08
N GLN A 86 26.05 -2.50 32.09
CA GLN A 86 26.61 -1.29 32.69
C GLN A 86 27.91 -1.56 33.45
N ASP A 87 28.00 -2.66 34.19
CA ASP A 87 29.21 -3.08 34.90
C ASP A 87 30.39 -3.32 33.95
N ILE A 88 30.11 -3.80 32.74
CA ILE A 88 31.11 -4.03 31.69
C ILE A 88 31.61 -2.71 31.05
N GLY A 89 30.84 -1.63 31.15
CA GLY A 89 31.21 -0.32 30.64
C GLY A 89 30.25 0.28 29.61
N PHE A 90 29.10 -0.35 29.34
CA PHE A 90 28.10 0.25 28.47
C PHE A 90 27.26 1.33 29.17
N HIS A 91 26.85 2.33 28.40
CA HIS A 91 25.87 3.33 28.80
C HIS A 91 24.52 3.03 28.16
N CYS A 92 23.50 2.77 28.98
CA CYS A 92 22.12 2.60 28.48
C CYS A 92 21.56 3.94 28.02
N ARG A 93 21.19 4.04 26.75
CA ARG A 93 20.55 5.23 26.16
C ARG A 93 19.04 5.18 26.26
N SER A 94 18.47 4.00 26.00
CA SER A 94 17.03 3.78 26.00
C SER A 94 16.71 2.36 26.43
N TRP A 95 15.63 2.21 27.20
CA TRP A 95 15.02 0.92 27.49
C TRP A 95 13.67 0.87 26.79
N VAL A 96 13.69 0.36 25.56
CA VAL A 96 12.50 0.28 24.70
C VAL A 96 11.68 -0.95 25.06
N ILE A 97 10.36 -0.78 25.13
CA ILE A 97 9.42 -1.89 25.31
C ILE A 97 8.87 -2.30 23.95
N TRP A 98 9.20 -3.52 23.51
CA TRP A 98 8.61 -4.13 22.33
C TRP A 98 7.30 -4.82 22.73
N TYR A 99 6.18 -4.22 22.38
CA TYR A 99 4.85 -4.74 22.67
C TYR A 99 4.29 -5.59 21.52
N TYR A 100 3.62 -6.69 21.86
CA TYR A 100 2.94 -7.58 20.93
C TYR A 100 1.63 -8.17 21.51
N THR A 101 0.60 -8.31 20.68
CA THR A 101 -0.77 -8.68 21.10
C THR A 101 -0.99 -10.19 21.29
N PHE A 102 -0.14 -11.04 20.69
CA PHE A 102 -0.20 -12.50 20.87
C PHE A 102 0.69 -12.95 22.04
N GLY A 103 0.24 -12.66 23.26
CA GLY A 103 0.88 -13.01 24.52
C GLY A 103 0.57 -14.43 25.01
N VAL A 104 1.38 -14.93 25.95
CA VAL A 104 1.06 -16.19 26.66
C VAL A 104 -0.01 -15.88 27.71
N ASN A 105 -1.14 -16.58 27.64
CA ASN A 105 -2.19 -16.45 28.64
C ASN A 105 -1.65 -16.87 30.02
N CYS A 106 -1.67 -15.96 30.98
CA CYS A 106 -1.17 -16.18 32.33
C CYS A 106 -2.33 -16.33 33.31
N LYS A 107 -2.28 -17.34 34.18
CA LYS A 107 -3.36 -17.62 35.16
C LYS A 107 -3.19 -16.92 36.50
N GLN A 108 -1.94 -16.67 36.91
CA GLN A 108 -1.58 -16.16 38.24
C GLN A 108 -0.77 -14.85 38.19
N LYS A 109 -0.69 -14.22 37.01
CA LYS A 109 -0.01 -12.95 36.78
C LYS A 109 -0.62 -12.26 35.55
N PHE A 110 -0.27 -10.99 35.32
CA PHE A 110 -0.63 -10.30 34.08
C PHE A 110 -0.10 -11.05 32.86
N SER A 111 -0.90 -11.07 31.79
CA SER A 111 -0.50 -11.69 30.52
C SER A 111 0.80 -11.08 30.01
N ARG A 112 1.75 -11.92 29.62
CA ARG A 112 3.01 -11.48 29.03
C ARG A 112 2.79 -11.05 27.58
N SER A 113 2.90 -9.76 27.32
CA SER A 113 2.64 -9.13 26.02
C SER A 113 3.78 -8.23 25.53
N HIS A 114 4.97 -8.36 26.10
CA HIS A 114 6.12 -7.56 25.69
C HIS A 114 7.45 -8.29 25.85
N ALA A 115 8.48 -7.71 25.25
CA ALA A 115 9.89 -8.00 25.49
C ALA A 115 10.65 -6.68 25.68
N HIS A 116 11.84 -6.75 26.27
CA HIS A 116 12.68 -5.60 26.53
C HIS A 116 13.75 -5.47 25.45
N LEU A 117 13.93 -4.26 24.93
CA LEU A 117 15.00 -3.90 24.00
C LEU A 117 15.86 -2.82 24.66
N PHE A 118 17.08 -3.16 25.02
CA PHE A 118 18.03 -2.18 25.56
C PHE A 118 18.90 -1.63 24.45
N HIS A 119 19.01 -0.31 24.38
CA HIS A 119 19.96 0.40 23.52
C HIS A 119 21.14 0.87 24.38
N PHE A 120 22.32 0.32 24.12
CA PHE A 120 23.58 0.63 24.78
C PHE A 120 24.58 1.26 23.81
N VAL A 121 25.46 2.11 24.34
CA VAL A 121 26.60 2.70 23.63
C VAL A 121 27.84 2.69 24.52
N LYS A 122 29.04 2.79 23.93
CA LYS A 122 30.30 2.88 24.70
C LYS A 122 30.61 4.30 25.17
N ASP A 123 30.32 5.30 24.33
CA ASP A 123 30.46 6.71 24.70
C ASP A 123 29.07 7.40 24.66
N PRO A 124 28.56 7.95 25.77
CA PRO A 124 27.25 8.57 25.83
C PRO A 124 27.17 9.94 25.12
N GLN A 125 28.30 10.49 24.66
CA GLN A 125 28.40 11.74 23.91
C GLN A 125 28.74 11.52 22.44
N LYS A 126 29.40 10.40 22.10
CA LYS A 126 29.87 10.11 20.72
C LYS A 126 29.45 8.71 20.30
N PHE A 127 28.33 8.63 19.61
CA PHE A 127 27.82 7.37 19.09
C PHE A 127 27.02 7.58 17.80
N THR A 128 26.96 6.55 16.97
CA THR A 128 26.18 6.57 15.73
C THR A 128 24.70 6.56 16.04
N PHE A 129 24.03 7.67 15.74
CA PHE A 129 22.59 7.81 15.85
C PHE A 129 22.06 8.76 14.77
N ARG A 130 21.48 8.20 13.71
CA ARG A 130 21.00 8.88 12.50
C ARG A 130 19.66 9.57 12.74
N ALA A 131 19.62 10.46 13.73
CA ALA A 131 18.39 11.12 14.14
C ALA A 131 17.81 12.00 13.04
N ASP A 132 18.64 12.73 12.30
CA ASP A 132 18.19 13.78 11.37
C ASP A 132 17.68 13.26 10.03
N ASP A 133 17.89 11.98 9.74
CA ASP A 133 17.46 11.37 8.50
C ASP A 133 15.94 11.20 8.48
N LEU A 134 15.30 11.71 7.43
CA LEU A 134 13.84 11.76 7.31
C LEU A 134 13.17 10.38 7.43
N GLU A 135 13.86 9.32 7.00
CA GLU A 135 13.38 7.93 7.12
C GLU A 135 13.26 7.43 8.58
N ASN A 136 13.88 8.13 9.53
CA ASN A 136 13.90 7.81 10.95
C ASN A 136 13.02 8.75 11.80
N ARG A 137 12.32 9.70 11.16
CA ARG A 137 11.44 10.66 11.82
C ARG A 137 9.98 10.23 11.69
N ILE A 138 9.18 10.55 12.71
CA ILE A 138 7.73 10.40 12.69
C ILE A 138 7.05 11.76 12.91
N PRO A 139 5.84 11.99 12.39
CA PRO A 139 5.16 13.26 12.59
C PRO A 139 4.95 13.57 14.08
N SER A 140 5.19 14.82 14.47
CA SER A 140 5.08 15.25 15.87
C SER A 140 3.72 15.87 16.16
N ALA A 141 3.05 15.47 17.24
CA ALA A 141 1.81 16.14 17.68
C ALA A 141 2.06 17.63 18.00
N ARG A 142 3.24 18.00 18.51
CA ARG A 142 3.64 19.41 18.70
C ARG A 142 3.66 20.20 17.40
N GLN A 143 4.03 19.55 16.29
CA GLN A 143 4.04 20.15 14.96
C GLN A 143 2.65 20.15 14.33
N LEU A 144 1.93 19.03 14.42
CA LEU A 144 0.66 18.80 13.72
C LEU A 144 -0.55 19.41 14.41
N VAL A 145 -0.56 19.40 15.75
CA VAL A 145 -1.72 19.81 16.57
C VAL A 145 -1.50 21.19 17.18
N TYR A 146 -0.31 21.43 17.73
CA TYR A 146 -0.05 22.63 18.53
C TYR A 146 0.71 23.73 17.79
N ASN A 147 1.18 23.48 16.56
CA ASN A 147 2.03 24.38 15.77
C ASN A 147 3.17 25.03 16.60
N ASP A 148 3.73 24.26 17.53
CA ASP A 148 4.75 24.71 18.47
C ASP A 148 6.07 24.88 17.72
N LYS A 149 6.62 26.11 17.75
CA LYS A 149 7.89 26.45 17.08
C LYS A 149 9.09 25.66 17.60
N ARG A 150 8.98 25.01 18.77
CA ARG A 150 10.00 24.11 19.32
C ARG A 150 9.95 22.71 18.70
N ALA A 151 8.91 22.38 17.94
CA ALA A 151 8.84 21.12 17.22
C ALA A 151 9.87 21.10 16.09
N ASN A 152 10.60 20.00 15.95
CA ASN A 152 11.50 19.83 14.82
C ASN A 152 10.67 19.73 13.53
N SER A 153 11.02 20.54 12.53
CA SER A 153 10.30 20.64 11.26
C SER A 153 10.31 19.34 10.46
N THR A 154 11.27 18.45 10.70
CA THR A 154 11.36 17.13 10.03
C THR A 154 10.66 16.02 10.80
N GLY A 155 10.01 16.32 11.92
CA GLY A 155 9.32 15.35 12.79
C GLY A 155 10.09 15.02 14.06
N ARG A 156 9.49 14.19 14.92
CA ARG A 156 10.09 13.69 16.18
C ARG A 156 10.75 12.33 15.97
N LEU A 157 11.59 11.91 16.93
CA LEU A 157 12.05 10.52 17.01
C LEU A 157 10.95 9.64 17.62
N PRO A 158 10.98 8.32 17.36
CA PRO A 158 10.17 7.35 18.10
C PRO A 158 10.50 7.38 19.60
N ASP A 159 9.49 7.25 20.47
CA ASP A 159 9.68 7.26 21.93
C ASP A 159 10.28 5.96 22.47
N ASP A 160 10.78 6.05 23.70
CA ASP A 160 11.44 4.97 24.42
C ASP A 160 10.65 4.43 25.63
N THR A 161 9.57 5.07 26.05
CA THR A 161 8.84 4.73 27.27
C THR A 161 7.32 4.89 27.15
N TRP A 162 6.61 4.20 28.04
CA TRP A 162 5.22 4.48 28.38
C TRP A 162 5.19 5.57 29.47
N ILE A 163 4.66 6.77 29.20
CA ILE A 163 4.35 7.73 30.27
C ILE A 163 2.92 8.25 30.17
N ILE A 164 2.19 8.05 31.27
CA ILE A 164 0.93 8.72 31.62
C ILE A 164 1.25 9.58 32.86
N ARG A 165 1.04 10.90 32.84
CA ARG A 165 1.16 11.74 34.05
C ARG A 165 -0.23 12.17 34.54
N PRO A 166 -0.51 12.10 35.86
CA PRO A 166 -1.79 12.54 36.44
C PRO A 166 -2.14 14.01 36.16
N ALA A 167 -1.14 14.89 36.02
CA ALA A 167 -1.34 16.31 35.69
C ALA A 167 -1.75 16.56 34.22
N ASP A 168 -1.65 15.54 33.35
CA ASP A 168 -2.10 15.59 31.95
C ASP A 168 -3.56 15.09 31.79
N VAL A 169 -4.26 14.80 32.90
CA VAL A 169 -5.70 14.50 32.93
C VAL A 169 -6.47 15.82 33.06
N VAL A 170 -7.10 16.26 31.97
CA VAL A 170 -8.05 17.38 31.98
C VAL A 170 -9.39 16.90 31.42
N GLY A 171 -10.42 17.00 32.24
CA GLY A 171 -11.82 16.81 31.85
C GLY A 171 -12.72 17.02 33.06
N GLU A 172 -13.61 18.01 32.98
CA GLU A 172 -14.73 18.13 33.90
C GLU A 172 -15.71 16.96 33.69
N LEU A 173 -16.11 16.33 34.78
CA LEU A 173 -17.26 15.43 34.84
C LEU A 173 -18.53 16.27 34.84
N ILE A 174 -19.22 16.41 33.70
CA ILE A 174 -20.59 16.95 33.67
C ILE A 174 -21.41 16.19 32.61
N ASP A 175 -22.64 15.81 32.99
CA ASP A 175 -23.71 15.26 32.15
C ASP A 175 -24.67 16.37 31.64
N ASP A 176 -25.42 16.07 30.59
CA ASP A 176 -26.30 17.03 29.90
C ASP A 176 -27.58 17.43 30.67
N GLU A 177 -27.71 17.17 31.98
CA GLU A 177 -28.89 17.58 32.77
C GLU A 177 -28.62 18.43 34.01
N GLY A 178 -27.37 18.78 34.33
CA GLY A 178 -27.07 19.90 35.21
C GLY A 178 -27.76 19.90 36.59
N MET A 179 -27.66 18.81 37.37
CA MET A 179 -27.89 18.83 38.83
C MET A 179 -27.13 17.69 39.54
N TRP A 180 -25.89 17.96 39.94
CA TRP A 180 -25.27 17.36 41.12
C TRP A 180 -24.21 18.32 41.70
N SER A 181 -24.27 18.61 43.02
CA SER A 181 -23.37 19.56 43.70
C SER A 181 -22.20 18.83 44.37
N PRO A 182 -20.95 19.34 44.29
CA PRO A 182 -19.77 18.76 44.94
C PRO A 182 -19.85 18.65 46.48
N ASP A 183 -20.87 19.23 47.12
CA ASP A 183 -21.07 19.17 48.57
C ASP A 183 -21.66 17.83 49.06
N ASP A 184 -22.08 16.92 48.16
CA ASP A 184 -22.79 15.67 48.51
C ASP A 184 -21.91 14.41 48.61
N LEU A 185 -20.57 14.50 48.51
CA LEU A 185 -19.69 13.37 48.83
C LEU A 185 -19.00 13.54 50.19
N ALA A 186 -19.53 12.83 51.18
CA ALA A 186 -18.75 12.50 52.36
C ALA A 186 -17.57 11.58 51.98
N PRO A 187 -16.38 11.75 52.56
CA PRO A 187 -15.24 10.87 52.28
C PRO A 187 -15.56 9.42 52.68
N PRO A 188 -15.20 8.41 51.86
CA PRO A 188 -15.50 7.02 52.16
C PRO A 188 -14.77 6.56 53.42
N SER A 189 -15.50 5.89 54.31
CA SER A 189 -14.96 5.26 55.52
C SER A 189 -13.99 4.13 55.17
N ASP A 190 -12.96 3.97 56.01
CA ASP A 190 -11.74 3.15 55.91
C ASP A 190 -11.83 1.65 55.50
N ASN A 191 -12.94 1.11 54.98
CA ASN A 191 -13.05 -0.31 54.62
C ASN A 191 -13.96 -0.64 53.41
N ALA A 192 -14.20 0.29 52.48
CA ALA A 192 -14.87 -0.04 51.21
C ALA A 192 -13.86 -0.60 50.19
N GLN A 193 -14.18 -1.76 49.58
CA GLN A 193 -13.36 -2.44 48.57
C GLN A 193 -12.77 -1.44 47.56
N THR A 194 -11.45 -1.37 47.53
CA THR A 194 -10.71 -0.64 46.50
C THR A 194 -10.74 -1.44 45.20
N TRP A 195 -11.48 -0.94 44.23
CA TRP A 195 -11.41 -1.41 42.85
C TRP A 195 -10.30 -0.65 42.14
N THR A 196 -9.34 -1.36 41.56
CA THR A 196 -8.39 -0.77 40.63
C THR A 196 -8.97 -0.88 39.23
N LEU A 197 -9.39 0.25 38.65
CA LEU A 197 -9.73 0.31 37.23
C LEU A 197 -8.47 0.03 36.41
N ARG A 198 -8.54 -0.92 35.49
CA ARG A 198 -7.42 -1.16 34.57
C ARG A 198 -7.39 0.02 33.60
N PRO A 199 -6.22 0.47 33.12
CA PRO A 199 -6.12 1.57 32.13
C PRO A 199 -6.96 1.36 30.85
N GLN A 200 -7.31 0.11 30.57
CA GLN A 200 -8.13 -0.34 29.45
C GLN A 200 -9.65 -0.38 29.76
N ASP A 201 -10.04 -0.03 30.98
CA ASP A 201 -11.42 0.13 31.44
C ASP A 201 -11.77 1.63 31.68
N LEU A 202 -10.90 2.57 31.29
CA LEU A 202 -11.05 4.02 31.48
C LEU A 202 -11.01 4.76 30.13
N ASP A 203 -12.15 5.26 29.65
CA ASP A 203 -12.29 5.94 28.35
C ASP A 203 -11.60 7.33 28.28
N SER A 204 -11.20 7.89 29.42
CA SER A 204 -10.57 9.21 29.55
C SER A 204 -9.04 9.17 29.74
N CYS A 205 -8.39 8.03 29.49
CA CYS A 205 -6.93 7.88 29.50
C CYS A 205 -6.42 7.32 28.16
N PHE A 206 -5.13 7.55 27.88
CA PHE A 206 -4.32 7.34 26.65
C PHE A 206 -4.80 6.31 25.60
N LYS A 207 -4.62 6.64 24.31
CA LYS A 207 -5.02 5.82 23.14
C LYS A 207 -3.80 5.35 22.32
N PRO A 208 -3.92 4.25 21.53
CA PRO A 208 -2.81 3.53 20.87
C PRO A 208 -1.97 4.30 19.83
N ASN A 209 -2.26 5.57 19.57
CA ASN A 209 -1.45 6.46 18.74
C ASN A 209 -0.40 7.23 19.57
N GLU A 210 -0.12 6.79 20.80
CA GLU A 210 0.85 7.37 21.72
C GLU A 210 1.92 6.31 22.10
N ASP A 211 3.12 6.52 21.53
CA ASP A 211 4.47 6.28 22.07
C ASP A 211 4.93 4.84 22.42
N THR A 212 4.84 3.87 21.48
CA THR A 212 5.45 2.52 21.63
C THR A 212 5.89 1.89 20.29
N TRP A 213 6.95 1.07 20.30
CA TRP A 213 7.34 0.21 19.16
C TRP A 213 6.45 -1.03 19.08
N TYR A 214 5.28 -0.87 18.46
CA TYR A 214 4.40 -2.00 18.13
C TYR A 214 5.05 -2.81 17.00
N PHE A 215 5.26 -4.12 17.14
CA PHE A 215 5.55 -5.03 16.02
C PHE A 215 4.98 -6.41 16.38
N PRO A 216 4.12 -7.05 15.56
CA PRO A 216 3.61 -8.37 15.89
C PRO A 216 4.76 -9.40 15.90
N ARG A 217 4.68 -10.39 16.80
CA ARG A 217 5.57 -11.56 16.72
C ARG A 217 5.35 -12.28 15.38
N VAL A 218 6.43 -12.82 14.79
CA VAL A 218 6.35 -13.60 13.55
C VAL A 218 5.71 -14.96 13.84
N ALA A 219 4.38 -15.01 13.75
CA ALA A 219 3.61 -16.22 13.97
C ALA A 219 3.66 -17.18 12.77
N GLY A 220 3.32 -18.44 12.98
CA GLY A 220 3.49 -19.51 11.99
C GLY A 220 2.79 -19.30 10.64
N THR A 221 1.77 -18.44 10.58
CA THR A 221 1.02 -18.14 9.35
C THR A 221 1.53 -16.92 8.59
N PHE A 222 2.57 -16.23 9.08
CA PHE A 222 3.05 -14.98 8.51
C PHE A 222 3.94 -15.28 7.29
N LYS A 223 3.81 -14.47 6.23
CA LYS A 223 4.60 -14.64 4.99
C LYS A 223 6.11 -14.57 5.24
N GLU A 224 6.52 -13.76 6.21
CA GLU A 224 7.90 -13.57 6.66
C GLU A 224 8.49 -14.79 7.39
N ARG A 225 7.64 -15.74 7.84
CA ARG A 225 8.08 -16.88 8.64
C ARG A 225 8.98 -17.81 7.83
N ALA A 226 10.21 -18.00 8.30
CA ALA A 226 11.20 -18.88 7.67
C ALA A 226 10.91 -20.38 7.90
N GLY A 227 10.15 -20.71 8.95
CA GLY A 227 9.61 -22.06 9.18
C GLY A 227 10.51 -23.02 9.94
N PHE A 228 11.82 -22.78 9.99
CA PHE A 228 12.81 -23.65 10.65
C PHE A 228 13.27 -23.19 12.04
N HIS A 229 12.99 -21.94 12.44
CA HIS A 229 13.36 -21.39 13.75
C HIS A 229 12.12 -20.90 14.51
N GLY A 230 11.97 -21.31 15.77
CA GLY A 230 10.78 -21.06 16.60
C GLY A 230 10.48 -19.61 16.91
N CYS A 231 11.51 -18.85 17.27
CA CYS A 231 11.44 -17.49 17.79
C CYS A 231 12.07 -16.50 16.81
N GLN A 232 11.50 -16.37 15.61
CA GLN A 232 12.02 -15.44 14.60
C GLN A 232 11.65 -13.99 14.94
N MET A 233 12.65 -13.09 14.92
CA MET A 233 12.47 -11.65 15.07
C MET A 233 11.79 -11.00 13.84
N PRO A 234 11.00 -9.93 14.00
CA PRO A 234 10.43 -9.20 12.87
C PRO A 234 11.47 -8.31 12.15
N GLU A 235 11.51 -8.36 10.82
CA GLU A 235 12.45 -7.59 10.00
C GLU A 235 12.22 -6.08 10.12
N GLN A 236 10.98 -5.61 10.20
CA GLN A 236 10.70 -4.17 10.33
C GLN A 236 11.18 -3.58 11.67
N LEU A 237 11.16 -4.38 12.75
CA LEU A 237 11.69 -3.99 14.06
C LEU A 237 13.20 -3.80 13.97
N LEU A 238 13.91 -4.80 13.45
CA LEU A 238 15.35 -4.76 13.24
C LEU A 238 15.74 -3.66 12.25
N GLY A 239 14.95 -3.47 11.19
CA GLY A 239 15.19 -2.45 10.18
C GLY A 239 15.17 -1.03 10.73
N ARG A 240 14.37 -0.77 11.77
CA ARG A 240 14.39 0.51 12.49
C ARG A 240 15.68 0.70 13.27
N ILE A 241 16.13 -0.33 13.99
CA ILE A 241 17.39 -0.32 14.75
C ILE A 241 18.59 -0.09 13.82
N VAL A 242 18.68 -0.88 12.75
CA VAL A 242 19.79 -0.82 11.79
C VAL A 242 19.86 0.54 11.11
N ARG A 243 18.73 1.13 10.70
CA ARG A 243 18.70 2.47 10.09
C ARG A 243 19.09 3.59 11.06
N LEU A 244 18.72 3.48 12.34
CA LEU A 244 19.05 4.49 13.35
C LEU A 244 20.52 4.41 13.80
N CYS A 245 21.07 3.21 13.95
CA CYS A 245 22.32 3.00 14.68
C CYS A 245 23.48 2.49 13.82
N SER A 246 23.38 2.59 12.48
CA SER A 246 24.48 2.26 11.56
C SER A 246 24.34 3.00 10.23
N ASN A 247 25.45 3.12 9.50
CA ASN A 247 25.54 3.62 8.13
C ASN A 247 25.65 2.47 7.12
N GLU A 248 25.42 2.75 5.84
CA GLU A 248 25.66 1.76 4.77
C GLU A 248 27.14 1.34 4.72
N GLY A 249 27.38 0.06 4.44
CA GLY A 249 28.73 -0.51 4.35
C GLY A 249 29.42 -0.82 5.70
N GLU A 250 28.85 -0.38 6.83
CA GLU A 250 29.29 -0.70 8.20
C GLU A 250 29.01 -2.16 8.57
N LEU A 251 29.72 -2.65 9.59
CA LEU A 251 29.67 -4.05 10.02
C LEU A 251 28.70 -4.24 11.19
N LEU A 252 27.67 -5.05 10.95
CA LEU A 252 26.74 -5.52 11.98
C LEU A 252 27.15 -6.89 12.54
N LEU A 253 27.05 -7.06 13.86
CA LEU A 253 27.25 -8.32 14.57
C LEU A 253 25.93 -8.86 15.13
N ASP A 254 25.69 -10.15 14.93
CA ASP A 254 24.65 -10.92 15.64
C ASP A 254 25.27 -12.16 16.34
N PRO A 255 25.46 -12.14 17.66
CA PRO A 255 26.03 -13.27 18.39
C PRO A 255 25.12 -14.52 18.43
N PHE A 256 23.82 -14.38 18.16
CA PHE A 256 22.79 -15.40 18.32
C PHE A 256 21.90 -15.47 17.07
N SER A 257 22.52 -15.73 15.93
CA SER A 257 21.91 -15.43 14.64
C SER A 257 20.65 -16.22 14.29
N GLY A 258 20.49 -17.45 14.81
CA GLY A 258 19.28 -18.28 14.70
C GLY A 258 18.69 -18.31 13.30
N SER A 259 17.54 -17.65 13.14
CA SER A 259 16.85 -17.51 11.84
C SER A 259 17.55 -16.65 10.77
N ALA A 260 18.74 -16.12 11.08
CA ALA A 260 19.52 -15.15 10.32
C ALA A 260 18.78 -13.84 9.97
N THR A 261 17.78 -13.45 10.76
CA THR A 261 16.94 -12.28 10.45
C THR A 261 17.75 -10.98 10.52
N THR A 262 18.54 -10.78 11.57
CA THR A 262 19.40 -9.59 11.72
C THR A 262 20.37 -9.44 10.55
N LEU A 263 21.00 -10.56 10.14
CA LEU A 263 21.94 -10.61 9.03
C LEU A 263 21.24 -10.33 7.69
N ALA A 264 20.03 -10.86 7.50
CA ALA A 264 19.22 -10.60 6.31
C ALA A 264 18.85 -9.11 6.22
N VAL A 265 18.38 -8.50 7.32
CA VAL A 265 18.07 -7.07 7.39
C VAL A 265 19.30 -6.22 7.13
N ALA A 266 20.46 -6.56 7.71
CA ALA A 266 21.72 -5.89 7.44
C ALA A 266 22.03 -5.91 5.93
N LYS A 267 21.94 -7.08 5.29
CA LYS A 267 22.17 -7.23 3.85
C LYS A 267 21.18 -6.40 3.01
N LYS A 268 19.87 -6.50 3.29
CA LYS A 268 18.81 -5.73 2.59
C LYS A 268 19.09 -4.23 2.64
N LEU A 269 19.54 -3.74 3.79
CA LEU A 269 19.86 -2.33 4.02
C LEU A 269 21.31 -1.96 3.64
N GLY A 270 22.05 -2.82 2.94
CA GLY A 270 23.39 -2.47 2.44
C GLY A 270 24.48 -2.41 3.53
N ARG A 271 24.29 -3.02 4.69
CA ARG A 271 25.32 -3.20 5.73
C ARG A 271 26.05 -4.54 5.53
N LYS A 272 27.31 -4.59 5.97
CA LYS A 272 28.07 -5.83 6.11
C LYS A 272 27.61 -6.56 7.36
N TYR A 273 27.83 -7.86 7.43
CA TYR A 273 27.41 -8.64 8.60
C TYR A 273 28.37 -9.77 8.96
N VAL A 274 28.40 -10.06 10.26
CA VAL A 274 28.97 -11.27 10.85
C VAL A 274 27.98 -11.80 11.87
N GLY A 275 27.69 -13.11 11.83
CA GLY A 275 26.86 -13.74 12.84
C GLY A 275 27.37 -15.10 13.26
N PHE A 276 26.99 -15.52 14.46
CA PHE A 276 27.36 -16.80 15.05
C PHE A 276 26.10 -17.58 15.43
N ASP A 277 26.17 -18.90 15.28
CA ASP A 277 25.20 -19.82 15.88
C ASP A 277 25.90 -21.16 16.13
N ILE A 278 25.52 -21.85 17.20
CA ILE A 278 26.09 -23.17 17.52
C ILE A 278 25.38 -24.31 16.79
N SER A 279 24.20 -24.05 16.20
CA SER A 279 23.46 -25.05 15.43
C SER A 279 23.90 -25.10 13.98
N ASP A 280 24.44 -26.25 13.56
CA ASP A 280 24.74 -26.52 12.14
C ASP A 280 23.51 -26.37 11.24
N GLU A 281 22.32 -26.75 11.71
CA GLU A 281 21.07 -26.66 10.94
C GLU A 281 20.63 -25.21 10.78
N TYR A 282 20.71 -24.38 11.82
CA TYR A 282 20.42 -22.94 11.71
C TYR A 282 21.41 -22.24 10.80
N ILE A 283 22.69 -22.59 10.86
CA ILE A 283 23.71 -22.07 9.94
C ILE A 283 23.39 -22.42 8.49
N LYS A 284 23.05 -23.67 8.21
CA LYS A 284 22.70 -24.14 6.86
C LYS A 284 21.47 -23.40 6.31
N HIS A 285 20.39 -23.32 7.08
CA HIS A 285 19.17 -22.63 6.66
C HIS A 285 19.36 -21.11 6.57
N GLY A 286 20.09 -20.53 7.52
CA GLY A 286 20.46 -19.11 7.52
C GLY A 286 21.29 -18.74 6.31
N THR A 287 22.25 -19.59 5.90
CA THR A 287 23.05 -19.39 4.69
C THR A 287 22.17 -19.36 3.44
N VAL A 288 21.27 -20.32 3.27
CA VAL A 288 20.31 -20.34 2.14
C VAL A 288 19.44 -19.08 2.13
N ARG A 289 18.93 -18.66 3.31
CA ARG A 289 18.16 -17.41 3.41
C ARG A 289 19.00 -16.21 2.97
N LEU A 290 20.24 -16.10 3.44
CA LEU A 290 21.14 -15.00 3.11
C LEU A 290 21.53 -14.99 1.62
N GLU A 291 21.69 -16.14 0.98
CA GLU A 291 21.93 -16.25 -0.46
C GLU A 291 20.74 -15.76 -1.29
N SER A 292 19.51 -15.96 -0.81
CA SER A 292 18.28 -15.53 -1.49
C SER A 292 18.02 -14.01 -1.42
N VAL A 293 18.57 -13.34 -0.41
CA VAL A 293 18.38 -11.90 -0.14
C VAL A 293 19.38 -11.06 -0.95
N ARG A 294 18.94 -9.91 -1.47
CA ARG A 294 19.78 -8.93 -2.18
C ARG A 294 19.77 -7.59 -1.46
N VAL A 295 20.84 -6.81 -1.69
CA VAL A 295 20.90 -5.42 -1.24
C VAL A 295 19.79 -4.63 -1.95
N GLY A 296 19.01 -3.85 -1.18
CA GLY A 296 17.87 -3.07 -1.67
C GLY A 296 16.53 -3.81 -1.67
N ASP A 297 16.48 -5.09 -1.29
CA ASP A 297 15.21 -5.79 -1.13
C ASP A 297 14.36 -5.16 -0.02
N GLN A 298 13.03 -5.20 -0.18
CA GLN A 298 12.11 -4.72 0.85
C GLN A 298 12.19 -5.58 2.13
N LEU A 299 12.08 -4.92 3.29
CA LEU A 299 11.90 -5.60 4.56
C LEU A 299 10.51 -6.26 4.60
N ASP A 300 10.45 -7.49 5.08
CA ASP A 300 9.20 -8.24 5.20
C ASP A 300 8.36 -7.70 6.38
N GLY A 301 7.02 -7.75 6.24
CA GLY A 301 6.07 -7.20 7.22
C GLY A 301 5.65 -5.74 6.95
N SER A 302 4.60 -5.26 7.64
CA SER A 302 4.11 -3.87 7.47
C SER A 302 5.00 -2.88 8.23
N ALA A 303 5.32 -1.75 7.58
CA ALA A 303 5.98 -0.62 8.23
C ALA A 303 5.10 0.08 9.28
N GLU A 304 3.77 -0.09 9.20
CA GLU A 304 2.78 0.32 10.21
C GLU A 304 2.05 -0.92 10.76
N PRO A 305 2.52 -1.47 11.89
CA PRO A 305 2.09 -2.77 12.36
C PRO A 305 0.70 -2.77 13.01
N LEU A 306 0.15 -1.62 13.41
CA LEU A 306 -1.21 -1.48 13.97
C LEU A 306 -2.32 -1.89 12.99
N VAL A 307 -2.05 -1.89 11.68
CA VAL A 307 -3.05 -2.07 10.61
C VAL A 307 -3.01 -3.48 10.00
N SER A 308 -2.04 -4.32 10.36
CA SER A 308 -1.86 -5.62 9.68
C SER A 308 -1.61 -6.77 10.64
N ALA A 309 -2.67 -7.51 10.97
CA ALA A 309 -2.53 -8.95 11.01
C ALA A 309 -2.54 -9.43 9.53
N PRO A 310 -1.47 -10.06 9.01
CA PRO A 310 -1.47 -10.55 7.64
C PRO A 310 -2.58 -11.59 7.43
N LYS A 311 -3.23 -11.57 6.26
CA LYS A 311 -4.25 -12.56 5.91
C LYS A 311 -3.62 -13.95 5.90
N THR A 312 -4.17 -14.85 6.70
CA THR A 312 -3.84 -16.28 6.73
C THR A 312 -3.99 -16.90 5.34
N SER A 313 -3.07 -17.78 4.96
CA SER A 313 -3.21 -18.60 3.76
C SER A 313 -4.50 -19.42 3.84
N SER A 314 -5.32 -19.31 2.81
CA SER A 314 -6.65 -19.93 2.74
C SER A 314 -6.54 -21.45 2.62
N ASN A 315 -6.43 -22.15 3.73
CA ASN A 315 -6.73 -23.58 3.80
C ASN A 315 -8.10 -23.76 4.44
N SER A 316 -9.14 -23.72 3.61
CA SER A 316 -10.50 -24.06 4.02
C SER A 316 -10.57 -25.53 4.43
N LYS A 317 -10.74 -25.80 5.72
CA LYS A 317 -11.38 -27.05 6.17
C LYS A 317 -12.58 -26.68 7.04
N SER A 318 -13.74 -26.71 6.39
CA SER A 318 -15.05 -26.61 7.04
C SER A 318 -15.20 -27.72 8.08
N ARG A 319 -15.56 -27.38 9.32
CA ARG A 319 -16.16 -28.34 10.25
C ARG A 319 -17.19 -27.70 11.18
N ARG A 320 -18.44 -28.00 10.81
CA ARG A 320 -19.74 -28.11 11.53
C ARG A 320 -19.94 -27.36 12.87
N LYS A 321 -21.01 -26.56 12.86
CA LYS A 321 -21.72 -25.94 13.98
C LYS A 321 -22.28 -26.99 14.95
N SER A 322 -22.12 -26.79 16.26
CA SER A 322 -23.06 -27.28 17.27
C SER A 322 -23.86 -26.12 17.84
N THR A 323 -25.17 -26.32 17.86
CA THR A 323 -26.23 -25.41 18.31
C THR A 323 -26.31 -25.30 19.83
N THR A 324 -26.40 -24.08 20.34
CA THR A 324 -27.25 -23.69 21.49
C THR A 324 -27.41 -22.16 21.47
N ALA A 325 -28.66 -21.70 21.51
CA ALA A 325 -29.04 -20.27 21.50
C ALA A 325 -29.06 -19.70 22.93
N PRO A 326 -28.95 -18.37 23.10
CA PRO A 326 -30.16 -17.69 23.58
C PRO A 326 -30.43 -16.26 23.05
N VAL A 327 -31.73 -16.02 22.85
CA VAL A 327 -32.54 -14.85 23.25
C VAL A 327 -32.23 -13.46 22.63
N ARG A 328 -33.26 -12.92 21.96
CA ARG A 328 -33.37 -11.55 21.42
C ARG A 328 -33.98 -10.60 22.48
N GLY A 329 -33.44 -9.39 22.60
CA GLY A 329 -33.95 -8.25 23.39
C GLY A 329 -33.37 -6.91 22.88
N PRO A 330 -33.94 -5.74 23.23
CA PRO A 330 -34.25 -4.62 22.32
C PRO A 330 -33.07 -3.69 21.96
N CYS A 331 -33.27 -2.96 20.86
CA CYS A 331 -32.32 -2.11 20.13
C CYS A 331 -32.48 -0.62 20.51
N CYS A 332 -31.38 0.03 20.93
CA CYS A 332 -31.09 1.48 20.92
C CYS A 332 -29.79 1.76 21.71
N ASP A 333 -28.94 2.75 21.46
CA ASP A 333 -28.22 3.19 20.26
C ASP A 333 -26.78 3.49 20.72
N ARG A 334 -25.79 2.79 20.14
CA ARG A 334 -24.35 2.96 20.41
C ARG A 334 -23.76 3.89 19.35
N GLU A 335 -23.01 4.93 19.70
CA GLU A 335 -22.16 5.57 18.69
C GLU A 335 -21.01 4.64 18.27
N ASP A 336 -20.87 4.54 16.95
CA ASP A 336 -20.20 3.47 16.23
C ASP A 336 -18.68 3.69 16.24
N LEU A 337 -17.91 2.80 16.89
CA LEU A 337 -16.44 2.78 16.89
C LEU A 337 -15.84 2.89 15.47
N SER A 338 -16.57 2.42 14.45
CA SER A 338 -16.13 2.55 13.05
C SER A 338 -16.26 3.98 12.49
N ALA A 339 -17.01 4.89 13.14
CA ALA A 339 -17.08 6.30 12.77
C ALA A 339 -15.80 7.06 13.15
N VAL A 340 -15.15 6.66 14.25
CA VAL A 340 -13.89 7.27 14.72
C VAL A 340 -12.69 6.78 13.89
N GLU A 341 -12.63 5.49 13.55
CA GLU A 341 -11.64 4.95 12.60
C GLU A 341 -11.81 5.54 11.19
N ARG A 342 -13.06 5.74 10.75
CA ARG A 342 -13.36 6.47 9.52
C ARG A 342 -12.77 7.89 9.57
N ARG A 343 -12.95 8.61 10.69
CA ARG A 343 -12.43 9.97 10.86
C ARG A 343 -10.90 10.05 10.83
N PHE A 344 -10.18 9.10 11.43
CA PHE A 344 -8.70 9.06 11.37
C PHE A 344 -8.19 8.72 9.97
N THR A 345 -8.80 7.72 9.33
CA THR A 345 -8.52 7.36 7.93
C THR A 345 -8.80 8.54 7.00
N GLU A 346 -9.87 9.29 7.26
CA GLU A 346 -10.23 10.50 6.53
C GLU A 346 -9.18 11.61 6.69
N VAL A 347 -8.63 11.82 7.88
CA VAL A 347 -7.58 12.82 8.12
C VAL A 347 -6.28 12.46 7.41
N GLN A 348 -5.83 11.21 7.49
CA GLN A 348 -4.61 10.75 6.80
C GLN A 348 -4.77 10.78 5.28
N MET A 349 -5.96 10.39 4.80
CA MET A 349 -6.36 10.54 3.41
C MET A 349 -6.38 12.02 3.01
N GLU A 350 -6.84 12.93 3.88
CA GLU A 350 -6.87 14.36 3.61
C GLU A 350 -5.47 14.96 3.49
N LEU A 351 -4.52 14.58 4.35
CA LEU A 351 -3.12 14.99 4.23
C LEU A 351 -2.49 14.50 2.92
N THR A 352 -2.70 13.23 2.58
CA THR A 352 -2.25 12.67 1.30
C THR A 352 -2.86 13.42 0.12
N LEU A 353 -4.16 13.72 0.18
CA LEU A 353 -4.87 14.47 -0.85
C LEU A 353 -4.35 15.91 -0.97
N ARG A 354 -3.94 16.57 0.13
CA ARG A 354 -3.29 17.89 0.08
C ARG A 354 -1.95 17.82 -0.64
N SER A 355 -1.12 16.82 -0.34
CA SER A 355 0.16 16.66 -1.03
C SER A 355 0.00 16.35 -2.52
N ILE A 356 -0.99 15.52 -2.90
CA ILE A 356 -1.33 15.25 -4.31
C ILE A 356 -1.79 16.52 -5.01
N LYS A 357 -2.59 17.35 -4.34
CA LYS A 357 -3.03 18.64 -4.87
C LYS A 357 -1.86 19.58 -5.13
N GLU A 358 -0.89 19.64 -4.21
CA GLU A 358 0.31 20.45 -4.40
C GLU A 358 1.21 19.90 -5.51
N ALA A 359 1.38 18.58 -5.60
CA ALA A 359 2.10 17.95 -6.70
C ALA A 359 1.49 18.33 -8.06
N PHE A 360 0.15 18.27 -8.16
CA PHE A 360 -0.57 18.70 -9.34
C PHE A 360 -0.34 20.18 -9.65
N ARG A 361 -0.42 21.07 -8.65
CA ARG A 361 -0.17 22.52 -8.80
C ARG A 361 1.23 22.82 -9.37
N LEU A 362 2.23 22.01 -9.02
CA LEU A 362 3.61 22.19 -9.47
C LEU A 362 3.90 21.60 -10.86
N SER A 363 3.07 20.66 -11.35
CA SER A 363 3.36 19.89 -12.57
C SER A 363 2.33 20.03 -13.69
N HIS A 364 1.17 20.65 -13.45
CA HIS A 364 0.06 20.61 -14.42
C HIS A 364 0.21 21.52 -15.65
N GLU A 365 1.19 22.43 -15.66
CA GLU A 365 1.46 23.38 -16.76
C GLU A 365 0.23 24.15 -17.27
N GLY A 366 -0.74 24.43 -16.40
CA GLY A 366 -1.99 25.10 -16.76
C GLY A 366 -3.06 24.19 -17.37
N PHE A 367 -2.84 22.89 -17.48
CA PHE A 367 -3.83 21.92 -17.96
C PHE A 367 -4.68 21.31 -16.84
N SER A 368 -5.82 20.72 -17.23
CA SER A 368 -6.72 20.00 -16.33
C SER A 368 -6.17 18.65 -15.87
N ALA A 369 -6.63 18.15 -14.71
CA ALA A 369 -6.29 16.82 -14.21
C ALA A 369 -6.62 15.68 -15.20
N ASP A 370 -7.74 15.77 -15.93
CA ASP A 370 -8.08 14.79 -16.98
C ASP A 370 -7.01 14.76 -18.08
N PHE A 371 -6.45 15.93 -18.44
CA PHE A 371 -5.44 16.04 -19.50
C PHE A 371 -4.06 15.63 -19.01
N VAL A 372 -3.68 16.03 -17.79
CA VAL A 372 -2.40 15.61 -17.17
C VAL A 372 -2.33 14.08 -17.09
N VAL A 373 -3.41 13.41 -16.68
CA VAL A 373 -3.39 11.94 -16.60
C VAL A 373 -3.40 11.30 -18.00
N ALA A 374 -4.12 11.87 -18.98
CA ALA A 374 -4.17 11.33 -20.34
C ALA A 374 -2.88 11.56 -21.14
N ASN A 375 -2.15 12.65 -20.89
CA ASN A 375 -0.92 13.01 -21.58
C ASN A 375 0.29 12.28 -20.94
N PRO A 376 1.01 11.42 -21.68
CA PRO A 376 2.13 10.65 -21.13
C PRO A 376 3.22 11.51 -20.48
N ASP A 377 3.59 12.62 -21.11
CA ASP A 377 4.70 13.47 -20.67
C ASP A 377 4.33 14.23 -19.38
N LEU A 378 3.13 14.81 -19.33
CA LEU A 378 2.64 15.50 -18.13
C LEU A 378 2.36 14.53 -16.97
N ASN A 379 1.92 13.31 -17.25
CA ASN A 379 1.73 12.28 -16.22
C ASN A 379 3.07 11.88 -15.59
N ALA A 380 4.13 11.71 -16.41
CA ALA A 380 5.48 11.45 -15.93
C ALA A 380 6.04 12.62 -15.10
N LEU A 381 5.80 13.87 -15.52
CA LEU A 381 6.18 15.06 -14.74
C LEU A 381 5.44 15.15 -13.40
N PHE A 382 4.15 14.80 -13.38
CA PHE A 382 3.37 14.72 -12.15
C PHE A 382 3.89 13.62 -11.20
N ALA A 383 4.25 12.45 -11.73
CA ALA A 383 4.80 11.35 -10.95
C ALA A 383 6.14 11.71 -10.29
N SER A 384 7.10 12.26 -11.05
CA SER A 384 8.39 12.69 -10.51
C SER A 384 8.25 13.82 -9.47
N THR A 385 7.22 14.66 -9.61
CA THR A 385 6.88 15.68 -8.60
C THR A 385 6.32 15.05 -7.32
N CYS A 386 5.49 14.01 -7.41
CA CYS A 386 5.01 13.27 -6.24
C CYS A 386 6.16 12.60 -5.48
N GLU A 387 7.12 12.01 -6.21
CA GLU A 387 8.33 11.41 -5.62
C GLU A 387 9.17 12.44 -4.86
N ARG A 388 9.43 13.59 -5.48
CA ARG A 388 10.19 14.69 -4.87
C ARG A 388 9.53 15.26 -3.62
N LEU A 389 8.19 15.23 -3.54
CA LEU A 389 7.43 15.65 -2.36
C LEU A 389 7.28 14.54 -1.30
N GLY A 390 7.86 13.36 -1.53
CA GLY A 390 7.81 12.24 -0.58
C GLY A 390 6.42 11.63 -0.41
N ILE A 391 5.55 11.74 -1.42
CA ILE A 391 4.19 11.19 -1.34
C ILE A 391 4.25 9.67 -1.45
N VAL A 392 3.87 8.97 -0.40
CA VAL A 392 3.85 7.50 -0.37
C VAL A 392 2.91 6.94 -1.45
N GLY A 393 3.40 5.97 -2.23
CA GLY A 393 2.63 5.28 -3.26
C GLY A 393 3.40 5.15 -4.56
N GLY A 394 2.66 4.93 -5.64
CA GLY A 394 3.20 4.95 -7.00
C GLY A 394 2.21 5.63 -7.94
N ILE A 395 2.62 5.84 -9.19
CA ILE A 395 1.91 6.60 -10.22
C ILE A 395 0.42 6.22 -10.36
N GLN A 396 0.07 4.94 -10.25
CA GLN A 396 -1.32 4.51 -10.26
C GLN A 396 -2.13 5.07 -9.09
N SER A 397 -1.61 4.98 -7.88
CA SER A 397 -2.28 5.48 -6.67
C SER A 397 -2.40 7.00 -6.72
N TRP A 398 -1.35 7.69 -7.17
CA TRP A 398 -1.36 9.15 -7.27
C TRP A 398 -2.37 9.65 -8.32
N ASN A 399 -2.42 9.02 -9.50
CA ASN A 399 -3.42 9.35 -10.53
C ASN A 399 -4.86 9.09 -10.04
N LYS A 400 -5.09 8.00 -9.30
CA LYS A 400 -6.40 7.71 -8.68
C LYS A 400 -6.79 8.77 -7.65
N LEU A 401 -5.85 9.21 -6.82
CA LEU A 401 -6.06 10.29 -5.84
C LEU A 401 -6.28 11.65 -6.51
N LEU A 402 -5.58 11.94 -7.62
CA LEU A 402 -5.79 13.15 -8.41
C LEU A 402 -7.20 13.18 -9.04
N PHE A 403 -7.66 12.05 -9.58
CA PHE A 403 -9.05 11.93 -10.04
C PHE A 403 -10.06 12.05 -8.90
N ARG A 404 -9.75 11.57 -7.69
CA ARG A 404 -10.60 11.77 -6.51
C ARG A 404 -10.73 13.25 -6.16
N LEU A 405 -9.62 13.99 -6.11
CA LEU A 405 -9.61 15.44 -5.88
C LEU A 405 -10.48 16.16 -6.93
N ARG A 406 -10.26 15.87 -8.21
CA ARG A 406 -11.05 16.42 -9.32
C ARG A 406 -12.54 16.14 -9.18
N LYS A 407 -12.93 14.88 -8.93
CA LYS A 407 -14.34 14.46 -8.77
C LYS A 407 -15.00 15.12 -7.56
N SER A 408 -14.23 15.42 -6.51
CA SER A 408 -14.70 16.11 -5.31
C SER A 408 -14.73 17.64 -5.43
N GLY A 409 -14.30 18.21 -6.57
CA GLY A 409 -14.22 19.67 -6.75
C GLY A 409 -13.07 20.34 -6.00
N LYS A 410 -12.20 19.59 -5.31
CA LYS A 410 -11.09 20.14 -4.49
C LYS A 410 -9.91 20.72 -5.29
N LEU A 411 -10.03 20.80 -6.62
CA LEU A 411 -9.04 21.40 -7.52
C LEU A 411 -9.50 22.74 -8.12
N THR A 412 -10.69 23.25 -7.79
CA THR A 412 -11.27 24.45 -8.43
C THR A 412 -10.50 25.73 -8.17
N ASP A 413 -9.69 25.77 -7.12
CA ASP A 413 -8.78 26.86 -6.75
C ASP A 413 -7.44 26.84 -7.52
N ILE A 414 -7.17 25.78 -8.29
CA ILE A 414 -6.00 25.70 -9.16
C ILE A 414 -6.44 26.10 -10.58
N GLU A 415 -5.89 27.20 -11.07
CA GLU A 415 -6.28 27.77 -12.35
C GLU A 415 -5.75 26.94 -13.54
N THR A 416 -6.66 26.46 -14.39
CA THR A 416 -6.31 25.70 -15.60
C THR A 416 -6.51 26.55 -16.86
N LEU A 417 -5.53 27.38 -17.17
CA LEU A 417 -5.57 28.35 -18.28
C LEU A 417 -5.52 27.70 -19.67
N ARG A 418 -4.91 26.53 -19.80
CA ARG A 418 -4.75 25.82 -21.09
C ARG A 418 -5.85 24.79 -21.25
N LYS A 419 -6.63 24.94 -22.33
CA LYS A 419 -7.63 23.96 -22.74
C LYS A 419 -7.09 23.13 -23.90
N PHE A 420 -7.14 21.82 -23.72
CA PHE A 420 -7.01 20.90 -24.84
C PHE A 420 -8.41 20.46 -25.26
N SER A 421 -8.76 20.74 -26.50
CA SER A 421 -10.04 20.32 -27.08
C SER A 421 -9.80 19.81 -28.48
N VAL A 422 -10.40 18.67 -28.78
CA VAL A 422 -10.47 18.07 -30.11
C VAL A 422 -11.94 18.09 -30.51
N SER A 423 -12.28 18.60 -31.70
CA SER A 423 -13.68 18.62 -32.16
C SER A 423 -14.19 17.21 -32.46
N TRP A 424 -15.51 17.02 -32.62
CA TRP A 424 -16.03 15.69 -33.02
C TRP A 424 -15.60 15.31 -34.43
N ALA A 425 -15.46 16.29 -35.32
CA ALA A 425 -14.93 16.08 -36.65
C ALA A 425 -13.46 15.65 -36.60
N ASP A 426 -12.64 16.30 -35.76
CA ASP A 426 -11.22 15.97 -35.65
C ASP A 426 -10.96 14.57 -35.07
N CYS A 427 -11.89 14.04 -34.25
CA CYS A 427 -11.78 12.69 -33.73
C CYS A 427 -12.54 11.63 -34.54
N ASP A 428 -13.30 12.00 -35.57
CA ASP A 428 -14.08 11.04 -36.38
C ASP A 428 -13.18 9.87 -36.82
N ASP A 429 -11.99 10.21 -37.34
CA ASP A 429 -10.99 9.30 -37.91
C ASP A 429 -10.47 8.20 -36.97
N TYR A 430 -10.48 8.41 -35.65
CA TYR A 430 -9.89 7.46 -34.69
C TYR A 430 -10.73 7.18 -33.44
N LEU A 431 -11.91 7.80 -33.31
CA LEU A 431 -12.81 7.57 -32.18
C LEU A 431 -13.20 6.09 -32.05
N PHE A 432 -13.53 5.45 -33.18
CA PHE A 432 -13.90 4.03 -33.21
C PHE A 432 -12.78 3.12 -32.68
N ALA A 433 -11.52 3.44 -33.00
CA ALA A 433 -10.37 2.68 -32.53
C ALA A 433 -10.18 2.82 -31.01
N SER A 434 -10.41 4.04 -30.49
CA SER A 434 -10.38 4.30 -29.05
C SER A 434 -11.51 3.57 -28.31
N GLU A 435 -12.69 3.48 -28.93
CA GLU A 435 -13.82 2.71 -28.42
C GLU A 435 -13.51 1.20 -28.36
N ILE A 436 -12.99 0.64 -29.45
CA ILE A 436 -12.62 -0.78 -29.55
C ILE A 436 -11.51 -1.13 -28.55
N ALA A 437 -10.47 -0.31 -28.46
CA ALA A 437 -9.37 -0.53 -27.51
C ALA A 437 -9.87 -0.53 -26.06
N LEU A 438 -10.77 0.39 -25.72
CA LEU A 438 -11.42 0.43 -24.42
C LEU A 438 -12.18 -0.86 -24.14
N GLU A 439 -13.07 -1.30 -25.04
CA GLU A 439 -13.87 -2.50 -24.79
C GLU A 439 -13.02 -3.78 -24.74
N ILE A 440 -11.98 -3.92 -25.57
CA ILE A 440 -11.07 -5.08 -25.54
C ILE A 440 -10.41 -5.22 -24.16
N LEU A 441 -9.88 -4.13 -23.59
CA LEU A 441 -9.23 -4.16 -22.28
C LEU A 441 -10.23 -4.45 -21.15
N LEU A 442 -11.46 -3.94 -21.26
CA LEU A 442 -12.52 -4.21 -20.29
C LEU A 442 -13.10 -5.64 -20.41
N GLU A 443 -13.08 -6.25 -21.59
CA GLU A 443 -13.60 -7.62 -21.81
C GLU A 443 -12.58 -8.68 -21.37
N LYS A 444 -11.28 -8.47 -21.64
CA LYS A 444 -10.20 -9.36 -21.18
C LYS A 444 -10.10 -9.43 -19.65
N GLY A 445 -10.72 -8.50 -18.93
CA GLY A 445 -10.58 -8.36 -17.49
C GLY A 445 -9.25 -7.74 -17.06
N THR A 446 -8.45 -7.27 -18.01
CA THR A 446 -7.17 -6.58 -17.76
C THR A 446 -7.40 -5.24 -17.05
N ALA A 447 -8.50 -4.55 -17.38
CA ALA A 447 -8.89 -3.29 -16.75
C ALA A 447 -10.36 -3.31 -16.29
N LYS A 448 -10.68 -2.58 -15.22
CA LYS A 448 -12.07 -2.46 -14.72
C LYS A 448 -12.84 -1.26 -15.27
N SER A 449 -12.14 -0.21 -15.70
CA SER A 449 -12.74 1.03 -16.20
C SER A 449 -11.72 1.85 -16.99
N LEU A 450 -12.18 2.87 -17.72
CA LEU A 450 -11.29 3.84 -18.37
C LEU A 450 -10.36 4.56 -17.37
N ASP A 451 -10.84 4.87 -16.16
CA ASP A 451 -9.98 5.50 -15.14
C ASP A 451 -8.83 4.56 -14.72
N ASP A 452 -9.09 3.25 -14.68
CA ASP A 452 -8.08 2.25 -14.33
C ASP A 452 -6.99 2.16 -15.42
N ILE A 453 -7.42 2.16 -16.70
CA ILE A 453 -6.53 2.21 -17.87
C ILE A 453 -5.66 3.47 -17.79
N LEU A 454 -6.27 4.64 -17.63
CA LEU A 454 -5.54 5.92 -17.65
C LEU A 454 -4.60 6.11 -16.45
N CYS A 455 -4.93 5.53 -15.28
CA CYS A 455 -4.10 5.66 -14.10
C CYS A 455 -2.88 4.74 -14.12
N GLN A 456 -2.91 3.62 -14.86
CA GLN A 456 -1.80 2.66 -14.94
C GLN A 456 -1.00 2.83 -16.24
N PRO A 457 0.31 3.14 -16.19
CA PRO A 457 1.12 3.32 -17.40
C PRO A 457 1.09 2.14 -18.37
N ASP A 458 1.19 0.92 -17.85
CA ASP A 458 1.21 -0.29 -18.68
C ASP A 458 -0.12 -0.51 -19.43
N LEU A 459 -1.25 -0.30 -18.75
CA LEU A 459 -2.56 -0.39 -19.39
C LEU A 459 -2.80 0.74 -20.38
N ALA A 460 -2.36 1.95 -20.05
CA ALA A 460 -2.48 3.10 -20.94
C ALA A 460 -1.65 2.87 -22.22
N TYR A 461 -0.47 2.26 -22.10
CA TYR A 461 0.36 1.86 -23.24
C TYR A 461 -0.28 0.73 -24.06
N GLU A 462 -0.86 -0.30 -23.42
CA GLU A 462 -1.60 -1.36 -24.12
C GLU A 462 -2.81 -0.78 -24.87
N PHE A 463 -3.54 0.15 -24.25
CA PHE A 463 -4.64 0.89 -24.87
C PHE A 463 -4.20 1.63 -26.14
N ASP A 464 -3.11 2.41 -26.06
CA ASP A 464 -2.57 3.15 -27.21
C ASP A 464 -2.13 2.21 -28.33
N THR A 465 -1.52 1.08 -27.96
CA THR A 465 -1.08 0.04 -28.92
C THR A 465 -2.25 -0.60 -29.65
N ILE A 466 -3.35 -0.91 -28.94
CA ILE A 466 -4.53 -1.49 -29.58
C ILE A 466 -5.21 -0.43 -30.47
N ALA A 467 -5.39 0.80 -29.99
CA ALA A 467 -6.04 1.86 -30.76
C ALA A 467 -5.27 2.17 -32.05
N SER A 468 -3.93 2.28 -31.98
CA SER A 468 -3.10 2.58 -33.14
C SER A 468 -3.09 1.48 -34.22
N ARG A 469 -3.39 0.23 -33.87
CA ARG A 469 -3.57 -0.85 -34.86
C ARG A 469 -4.82 -0.67 -35.72
N PHE A 470 -5.92 -0.21 -35.11
CA PHE A 470 -7.17 0.05 -35.82
C PHE A 470 -7.16 1.40 -36.54
N ALA A 471 -6.48 2.41 -36.00
CA ALA A 471 -6.36 3.74 -36.60
C ALA A 471 -4.97 4.33 -36.32
N PRO A 472 -3.94 4.03 -37.14
CA PRO A 472 -2.59 4.56 -36.95
C PRO A 472 -2.48 6.04 -37.32
N GLY A 473 -1.40 6.70 -36.88
CA GLY A 473 -1.08 8.09 -37.25
C GLY A 473 -1.41 9.14 -36.19
N TYR A 474 -2.04 8.75 -35.07
CA TYR A 474 -2.37 9.66 -33.96
C TYR A 474 -1.52 9.39 -32.72
N LYS A 475 -1.38 10.42 -31.88
CA LYS A 475 -0.61 10.42 -30.64
C LYS A 475 -1.40 9.71 -29.51
N PRO A 476 -0.71 9.09 -28.54
CA PRO A 476 -1.34 8.50 -27.34
C PRO A 476 -2.41 9.38 -26.67
N VAL A 477 -2.10 10.67 -26.48
CA VAL A 477 -3.03 11.62 -25.85
C VAL A 477 -4.34 11.78 -26.64
N GLU A 478 -4.31 11.62 -27.96
CA GLU A 478 -5.49 11.76 -28.83
C GLU A 478 -6.46 10.59 -28.61
N TYR A 479 -5.97 9.34 -28.65
CA TYR A 479 -6.80 8.16 -28.37
C TYR A 479 -7.40 8.20 -26.97
N ARG A 480 -6.56 8.51 -25.96
CA ARG A 480 -6.98 8.58 -24.56
C ARG A 480 -8.03 9.69 -24.34
N TRP A 481 -7.86 10.83 -25.02
CA TRP A 481 -8.82 11.94 -24.96
C TRP A 481 -10.13 11.62 -25.68
N ALA A 482 -10.09 10.93 -26.82
CA ALA A 482 -11.28 10.44 -27.51
C ALA A 482 -12.09 9.47 -26.63
N ALA A 483 -11.44 8.54 -25.93
CA ALA A 483 -12.12 7.66 -24.97
C ALA A 483 -12.76 8.44 -23.80
N LEU A 484 -12.07 9.46 -23.26
CA LEU A 484 -12.64 10.35 -22.23
C LEU A 484 -13.88 11.10 -22.74
N LYS A 485 -13.83 11.57 -23.99
CA LYS A 485 -14.92 12.29 -24.66
C LYS A 485 -16.12 11.38 -24.92
N LEU A 486 -15.87 10.16 -25.39
CA LEU A 486 -16.87 9.11 -25.56
C LEU A 486 -17.60 8.81 -24.25
N ARG A 487 -16.84 8.54 -23.17
CA ARG A 487 -17.39 8.29 -21.84
C ARG A 487 -18.29 9.43 -21.36
N LYS A 488 -17.88 10.70 -21.57
CA LYS A 488 -18.68 11.88 -21.17
C LYS A 488 -20.02 11.97 -21.90
N GLN A 489 -20.11 11.49 -23.15
CA GLN A 489 -21.34 11.53 -23.94
C GLN A 489 -22.17 10.25 -23.92
N ALA A 490 -21.61 9.11 -23.48
CA ALA A 490 -22.26 7.81 -23.56
C ALA A 490 -23.66 7.78 -22.91
N LYS A 491 -23.82 8.38 -21.73
CA LYS A 491 -25.12 8.47 -21.03
C LYS A 491 -26.15 9.25 -21.85
N LEU A 492 -25.77 10.39 -22.42
CA LEU A 492 -26.66 11.23 -23.22
C LEU A 492 -27.08 10.50 -24.50
N ALA A 493 -26.10 9.91 -25.19
CA ALA A 493 -26.33 9.11 -26.39
C ALA A 493 -27.31 7.95 -26.14
N ARG A 494 -27.08 7.17 -25.08
CA ARG A 494 -27.97 6.06 -24.70
C ARG A 494 -29.37 6.51 -24.32
N THR A 495 -29.50 7.63 -23.60
CA THR A 495 -30.80 8.19 -23.22
C THR A 495 -31.58 8.62 -24.46
N ARG A 496 -30.92 9.31 -25.39
CA ARG A 496 -31.50 9.73 -26.66
C ARG A 496 -31.85 8.53 -27.53
N ALA A 497 -31.02 7.50 -27.56
CA ALA A 497 -31.32 6.26 -28.29
C ALA A 497 -32.65 5.62 -27.86
N GLY A 498 -33.00 5.67 -26.57
CA GLY A 498 -34.31 5.21 -26.08
C GLY A 498 -35.50 5.95 -26.72
N VAL A 499 -35.36 7.26 -26.93
CA VAL A 499 -36.36 8.10 -27.63
C VAL A 499 -36.35 7.82 -29.14
N LEU A 500 -35.16 7.62 -29.71
CA LEU A 500 -34.95 7.39 -31.13
C LEU A 500 -35.27 5.95 -31.56
N LYS A 501 -35.55 5.02 -30.63
CA LYS A 501 -35.84 3.60 -30.93
C LYS A 501 -37.04 3.40 -31.87
N SER A 502 -37.95 4.37 -31.95
CA SER A 502 -39.07 4.37 -32.89
C SER A 502 -38.68 4.81 -34.32
N LEU A 503 -37.50 5.39 -34.52
CA LEU A 503 -37.00 5.76 -35.84
C LEU A 503 -36.57 4.50 -36.60
N LYS A 504 -37.20 4.28 -37.75
CA LYS A 504 -36.75 3.25 -38.68
C LYS A 504 -35.44 3.71 -39.34
N LEU A 505 -34.38 2.94 -39.12
CA LEU A 505 -33.14 3.05 -39.87
C LEU A 505 -33.32 2.41 -41.26
N GLU A 506 -33.25 3.23 -42.31
CA GLU A 506 -33.25 2.72 -43.68
C GLU A 506 -31.87 2.16 -44.03
N ARG A 507 -31.81 1.00 -44.68
CA ARG A 507 -30.53 0.39 -45.07
C ARG A 507 -29.99 1.05 -46.34
N PHE A 508 -28.70 1.35 -46.37
CA PHE A 508 -27.98 1.57 -47.62
C PHE A 508 -27.67 0.21 -48.25
N GLY A 509 -28.50 -0.20 -49.22
CA GLY A 509 -28.29 -1.43 -49.99
C GLY A 509 -28.23 -2.72 -49.14
N ARG A 510 -27.56 -3.73 -49.69
CA ARG A 510 -27.33 -5.04 -49.05
C ARG A 510 -26.10 -5.01 -48.14
N ARG A 511 -26.01 -5.99 -47.23
CA ARG A 511 -24.79 -6.25 -46.46
C ARG A 511 -23.72 -6.85 -47.38
N VAL A 512 -22.52 -6.26 -47.43
CA VAL A 512 -21.41 -6.63 -48.34
C VAL A 512 -20.17 -7.12 -47.60
N SER A 513 -19.29 -7.87 -48.27
CA SER A 513 -17.95 -8.16 -47.73
C SER A 513 -17.12 -6.87 -47.67
N VAL A 514 -16.19 -6.78 -46.72
CA VAL A 514 -15.23 -5.66 -46.69
C VAL A 514 -14.36 -5.62 -47.96
N ASP A 515 -14.09 -6.79 -48.54
CA ASP A 515 -13.34 -6.95 -49.80
C ASP A 515 -14.11 -6.42 -51.03
N GLU A 516 -15.42 -6.20 -50.89
CA GLU A 516 -16.33 -5.75 -51.95
C GLU A 516 -16.87 -4.34 -51.63
N LEU A 517 -16.23 -3.58 -50.73
CA LEU A 517 -16.72 -2.26 -50.29
C LEU A 517 -16.82 -1.25 -51.45
N ASP A 518 -15.92 -1.34 -52.43
CA ASP A 518 -15.93 -0.48 -53.62
C ASP A 518 -17.14 -0.75 -54.54
N GLU A 519 -17.79 -1.92 -54.41
CA GLU A 519 -19.01 -2.26 -55.15
C GLU A 519 -20.28 -1.67 -54.51
N LEU A 520 -20.19 -1.14 -53.28
CA LEU A 520 -21.30 -0.49 -52.60
C LEU A 520 -21.33 1.00 -52.96
N ASP A 521 -22.47 1.50 -53.44
CA ASP A 521 -22.68 2.93 -53.65
C ASP A 521 -22.83 3.67 -52.30
N LEU A 522 -21.71 3.80 -51.59
CA LEU A 522 -21.63 4.45 -50.29
C LEU A 522 -21.76 5.97 -50.46
N PRO A 523 -22.70 6.61 -49.75
CA PRO A 523 -22.86 8.05 -49.83
C PRO A 523 -21.70 8.78 -49.16
N ASN A 524 -21.37 9.97 -49.66
CA ASN A 524 -20.48 10.93 -49.00
C ASN A 524 -21.26 11.73 -47.95
N GLU A 525 -21.94 11.01 -47.05
CA GLU A 525 -22.82 11.57 -46.06
C GLU A 525 -22.55 10.93 -44.69
N ARG A 526 -22.96 11.64 -43.64
CA ARG A 526 -22.94 11.11 -42.28
C ARG A 526 -23.87 9.91 -42.17
N GLY A 527 -23.46 8.90 -41.41
CA GLY A 527 -24.30 7.74 -41.16
C GLY A 527 -23.77 6.80 -40.09
N VAL A 528 -24.50 5.72 -39.90
CA VAL A 528 -24.14 4.65 -38.96
C VAL A 528 -24.00 3.34 -39.72
N TYR A 529 -23.16 2.44 -39.22
CA TYR A 529 -22.85 1.19 -39.88
C TYR A 529 -22.69 0.05 -38.87
N LEU A 530 -22.93 -1.17 -39.33
CA LEU A 530 -22.79 -2.40 -38.57
C LEU A 530 -21.74 -3.29 -39.23
N VAL A 531 -20.73 -3.68 -38.46
CA VAL A 531 -19.70 -4.66 -38.81
C VAL A 531 -20.08 -6.02 -38.23
N SER A 532 -20.12 -7.04 -39.08
CA SER A 532 -20.48 -8.41 -38.73
C SER A 532 -19.40 -9.39 -39.17
N GLY A 533 -19.15 -10.41 -38.35
CA GLY A 533 -18.31 -11.55 -38.69
C GLY A 533 -19.10 -12.72 -39.30
N GLY A 534 -18.39 -13.82 -39.59
CA GLY A 534 -18.99 -15.09 -39.99
C GLY A 534 -20.01 -15.62 -38.96
N LYS A 535 -21.02 -16.37 -39.44
CA LYS A 535 -22.18 -16.86 -38.65
C LYS A 535 -23.03 -15.73 -38.02
N SER A 536 -23.08 -14.55 -38.63
CA SER A 536 -23.89 -13.40 -38.18
C SER A 536 -23.53 -12.87 -36.78
N LYS A 537 -22.29 -13.05 -36.34
CA LYS A 537 -21.80 -12.41 -35.10
C LYS A 537 -21.62 -10.92 -35.33
N ASN A 538 -22.33 -10.07 -34.61
CA ASN A 538 -22.15 -8.62 -34.69
C ASN A 538 -20.85 -8.23 -33.95
N LEU A 539 -19.91 -7.60 -34.64
CA LEU A 539 -18.61 -7.25 -34.10
C LEU A 539 -18.61 -5.83 -33.54
N TYR A 540 -19.04 -4.86 -34.33
CA TYR A 540 -18.97 -3.45 -34.00
C TYR A 540 -20.09 -2.67 -34.70
N ALA A 541 -20.63 -1.63 -34.08
CA ALA A 541 -21.47 -0.63 -34.72
C ALA A 541 -20.78 0.73 -34.61
N GLY A 542 -20.70 1.49 -35.69
CA GLY A 542 -20.01 2.78 -35.71
C GLY A 542 -20.90 3.91 -36.22
N GLU A 543 -20.46 5.13 -35.94
CA GLU A 543 -20.97 6.36 -36.52
C GLU A 543 -19.82 7.12 -37.19
N THR A 544 -20.17 7.96 -38.16
CA THR A 544 -19.20 8.82 -38.83
C THR A 544 -19.87 9.99 -39.54
N LEU A 545 -19.14 11.08 -39.72
CA LEU A 545 -19.50 12.20 -40.57
C LEU A 545 -19.44 11.88 -42.07
N ASN A 546 -18.72 10.83 -42.50
CA ASN A 546 -18.67 10.39 -43.90
C ASN A 546 -18.50 8.86 -44.00
N LEU A 547 -19.58 8.16 -44.37
CA LEU A 547 -19.61 6.71 -44.51
C LEU A 547 -18.57 6.17 -45.50
N ARG A 548 -18.40 6.81 -46.65
CA ARG A 548 -17.43 6.38 -47.66
C ARG A 548 -16.01 6.47 -47.10
N THR A 549 -15.61 7.63 -46.59
CA THR A 549 -14.26 7.86 -46.05
C THR A 549 -13.96 6.91 -44.88
N ARG A 550 -14.87 6.80 -43.92
CA ARG A 550 -14.71 5.93 -42.74
C ARG A 550 -14.50 4.47 -43.13
N LEU A 551 -15.36 3.93 -43.98
CA LEU A 551 -15.30 2.51 -44.33
C LEU A 551 -14.07 2.20 -45.20
N SER A 552 -13.70 3.08 -46.12
CA SER A 552 -12.47 2.93 -46.90
C SER A 552 -11.22 2.97 -46.03
N GLN A 553 -11.16 3.85 -45.01
CA GLN A 553 -9.99 3.94 -44.11
C GLN A 553 -9.92 2.79 -43.10
N GLN A 554 -11.06 2.46 -42.47
CA GLN A 554 -11.12 1.46 -41.41
C GLN A 554 -10.81 0.03 -41.89
N PHE A 555 -11.05 -0.24 -43.18
CA PHE A 555 -10.84 -1.54 -43.82
C PHE A 555 -9.78 -1.49 -44.93
N ALA A 556 -8.95 -0.44 -44.98
CA ALA A 556 -7.74 -0.44 -45.80
C ALA A 556 -6.65 -1.32 -45.17
N GLU A 557 -5.68 -1.74 -45.96
CA GLU A 557 -4.47 -2.39 -45.44
C GLU A 557 -3.53 -1.37 -44.78
N PRO A 558 -2.91 -1.67 -43.62
CA PRO A 558 -2.91 -2.97 -42.90
C PRO A 558 -4.03 -3.14 -41.85
N GLN A 559 -4.92 -2.16 -41.68
CA GLN A 559 -5.96 -2.20 -40.64
C GLN A 559 -6.96 -3.34 -40.86
N LEU A 560 -7.17 -3.74 -42.11
CA LEU A 560 -8.00 -4.89 -42.49
C LEU A 560 -7.53 -6.20 -41.82
N GLU A 561 -6.23 -6.39 -41.65
CA GLU A 561 -5.68 -7.58 -40.98
C GLU A 561 -6.19 -7.71 -39.53
N GLU A 562 -6.29 -6.58 -38.80
CA GLU A 562 -6.79 -6.56 -37.43
C GLU A 562 -8.27 -6.99 -37.34
N TRP A 563 -9.08 -6.62 -38.34
CA TRP A 563 -10.46 -7.10 -38.45
C TRP A 563 -10.51 -8.59 -38.79
N HIS A 564 -9.57 -9.09 -39.58
CA HIS A 564 -9.47 -10.51 -39.91
C HIS A 564 -9.01 -11.39 -38.74
N LEU A 565 -8.21 -10.86 -37.81
CA LEU A 565 -7.90 -11.51 -36.54
C LEU A 565 -9.16 -11.78 -35.71
N LEU A 566 -10.16 -10.90 -35.80
CA LEU A 566 -11.46 -11.04 -35.14
C LEU A 566 -12.40 -11.98 -35.91
N SER A 567 -12.43 -11.90 -37.24
CA SER A 567 -13.21 -12.80 -38.09
C SER A 567 -12.67 -12.91 -39.51
N LYS A 568 -12.49 -14.15 -39.99
CA LYS A 568 -12.09 -14.42 -41.40
C LYS A 568 -13.07 -13.90 -42.46
N LYS A 569 -14.33 -13.62 -42.10
CA LYS A 569 -15.36 -13.10 -43.01
C LYS A 569 -15.98 -11.87 -42.37
N VAL A 570 -15.50 -10.69 -42.73
CA VAL A 570 -16.00 -9.40 -42.22
C VAL A 570 -16.95 -8.81 -43.24
N LYS A 571 -18.11 -8.35 -42.78
CA LYS A 571 -19.15 -7.74 -43.59
C LYS A 571 -19.62 -6.44 -42.99
N VAL A 572 -20.03 -5.50 -43.84
CA VAL A 572 -20.55 -4.19 -43.42
C VAL A 572 -21.96 -3.99 -43.95
N GLN A 573 -22.80 -3.35 -43.15
CA GLN A 573 -24.10 -2.80 -43.54
C GLN A 573 -24.15 -1.35 -43.08
N ALA A 574 -24.32 -0.40 -44.00
CA ALA A 574 -24.54 1.00 -43.68
C ALA A 574 -26.04 1.32 -43.62
N PHE A 575 -26.39 2.38 -42.88
CA PHE A 575 -27.77 2.84 -42.68
C PHE A 575 -27.89 4.36 -42.87
N ARG A 576 -29.00 4.77 -43.50
CA ARG A 576 -29.40 6.16 -43.74
C ARG A 576 -30.06 6.75 -42.51
N LEU A 577 -29.72 7.99 -42.22
CA LEU A 577 -30.36 8.79 -41.19
C LEU A 577 -31.53 9.57 -41.81
N THR A 578 -32.75 9.33 -41.31
CA THR A 578 -34.00 9.90 -41.84
C THR A 578 -34.35 11.28 -41.25
N SER A 579 -33.56 11.79 -40.30
CA SER A 579 -33.78 13.10 -39.66
C SER A 579 -32.54 14.01 -39.74
N SER A 580 -32.72 15.31 -39.49
CA SER A 580 -31.64 16.29 -39.36
C SER A 580 -30.72 16.04 -38.14
N ALA A 581 -30.88 14.92 -37.43
CA ALA A 581 -30.24 14.59 -36.16
C ALA A 581 -28.76 14.94 -36.10
N SER A 582 -28.44 15.90 -35.24
CA SER A 582 -27.11 16.21 -34.71
C SER A 582 -26.60 15.15 -33.71
N GLU A 583 -27.16 13.93 -33.72
CA GLU A 583 -27.07 12.97 -32.61
C GLU A 583 -26.49 11.62 -33.06
N MET A 584 -25.42 11.64 -33.85
CA MET A 584 -24.77 10.45 -34.42
C MET A 584 -24.47 9.33 -33.40
N LEU A 585 -23.91 9.70 -32.25
CA LEU A 585 -23.61 8.76 -31.17
C LEU A 585 -24.87 8.10 -30.58
N ALA A 586 -26.02 8.79 -30.59
CA ALA A 586 -27.30 8.20 -30.17
C ALA A 586 -27.82 7.19 -31.20
N MET A 587 -27.58 7.45 -32.49
CA MET A 587 -27.89 6.51 -33.56
C MET A 587 -27.00 5.26 -33.49
N GLN A 588 -25.70 5.42 -33.21
CA GLN A 588 -24.80 4.29 -32.92
C GLN A 588 -25.34 3.46 -31.74
N SER A 589 -25.77 4.12 -30.67
CA SER A 589 -26.36 3.48 -29.49
C SER A 589 -27.66 2.71 -29.81
N CYS A 590 -28.46 3.16 -30.78
CA CYS A 590 -29.60 2.40 -31.30
C CYS A 590 -29.15 1.07 -31.93
N LEU A 591 -28.12 1.10 -32.80
CA LEU A 591 -27.56 -0.12 -33.39
C LEU A 591 -26.96 -1.05 -32.33
N ILE A 592 -26.28 -0.49 -31.32
CA ILE A 592 -25.71 -1.29 -30.23
C ILE A 592 -26.82 -2.02 -29.45
N THR A 593 -27.94 -1.33 -29.22
CA THR A 593 -29.11 -1.87 -28.53
C THR A 593 -29.85 -2.91 -29.37
N GLU A 594 -29.91 -2.75 -30.69
CA GLU A 594 -30.60 -3.71 -31.58
C GLU A 594 -29.74 -4.95 -31.88
N TYR A 595 -28.44 -4.77 -32.14
CA TYR A 595 -27.58 -5.81 -32.68
C TYR A 595 -26.60 -6.41 -31.66
N HIS A 596 -26.46 -5.81 -30.48
CA HIS A 596 -25.55 -6.27 -29.41
C HIS A 596 -24.12 -6.61 -29.89
N PRO A 597 -23.47 -5.69 -30.63
CA PRO A 597 -22.10 -5.90 -31.08
C PRO A 597 -21.14 -6.06 -29.90
N LYS A 598 -20.06 -6.80 -30.15
CA LYS A 598 -19.10 -7.24 -29.13
C LYS A 598 -18.10 -6.15 -28.71
N LEU A 599 -17.64 -5.33 -29.64
CA LEU A 599 -16.48 -4.43 -29.46
C LEU A 599 -16.86 -2.98 -29.15
N ASN A 600 -18.16 -2.69 -29.00
CA ASN A 600 -18.62 -1.36 -28.63
C ASN A 600 -18.49 -1.14 -27.13
N PHE A 601 -18.21 0.09 -26.74
CA PHE A 601 -18.14 0.47 -25.34
C PHE A 601 -19.48 0.19 -24.66
N ARG A 602 -19.48 -0.74 -23.70
CA ARG A 602 -20.69 -1.29 -23.08
C ARG A 602 -21.65 -0.24 -22.51
N GLU A 603 -21.17 0.94 -22.09
CA GLU A 603 -22.03 2.00 -21.58
C GLU A 603 -22.89 2.68 -22.66
N LEU A 604 -22.60 2.50 -23.94
CA LEU A 604 -23.47 2.95 -25.03
C LEU A 604 -24.70 2.06 -25.21
N ARG A 605 -24.75 0.87 -24.58
CA ARG A 605 -25.89 -0.04 -24.67
C ARG A 605 -27.00 0.38 -23.71
N SER A 606 -28.24 0.49 -24.18
CA SER A 606 -29.40 0.66 -23.29
C SER A 606 -29.59 -0.59 -22.41
N ALA A 607 -29.90 -0.41 -21.13
CA ALA A 607 -30.55 -1.48 -20.37
C ALA A 607 -31.90 -1.74 -21.03
N VAL A 608 -32.18 -2.99 -21.37
CA VAL A 608 -33.49 -3.42 -21.87
C VAL A 608 -34.43 -3.60 -20.69
#